data_AF-A0A2H3CQU0-F1
#
_entry.id   AF-A0A2H3CQU0-F1
#
_cell.length_a   1.000
_cell.length_b   1.000
_cell.length_c   1.000
_cell.angle_alpha   90.00
_cell.angle_beta   90.00
_cell.angle_gamma   90.00
#
_symmetry.space_group_name_H-M   'P 1'
#
loop_
_entity.id
_entity.type
_entity.pdbx_description
1 polymer ?
#
loop_
_entity_poly.entity_id
_entity_poly.type
_entity_poly.pdbx_seq_one_letter_code
_entity_poly.pdbx_strand_id
1 'polypeptide(L)'
;ILFAAQSLLTKKTHHDAYLLLKVIRSYLELDMYASMDVHTEKSIEEGRHVMEIFDARLKAYSRATDNKGFEKPTTWKIPKVHTQQHLFDDIIAKGVTKNYNTKLNECMHGPLKKTYQTQTNFKDVAEQILKTDHHYNIIMQIHEKIDRQKKYQQEETDDLSEDKKNQYRQNQRIGALDSKAMLHSLKFTPKNPRTVGELEEAFRSDSAYERFHIRLGRFMTAFLKRIDEDTVAEGEFI
;
A
#
# COMPACT_ATOMS: atom_id res chain seq x y z
N ILE A 1 -11.89 5.12 37.54
CA ILE A 1 -12.54 4.08 38.36
C ILE A 1 -11.77 3.82 39.67
N LEU A 2 -10.49 3.43 39.61
CA LEU A 2 -9.70 3.08 40.81
C LEU A 2 -9.60 4.22 41.85
N PHE A 3 -9.37 5.45 41.38
CA PHE A 3 -9.33 6.65 42.22
C PHE A 3 -10.67 6.96 42.90
N ALA A 4 -11.78 6.80 42.18
CA ALA A 4 -13.13 6.99 42.73
C ALA A 4 -13.54 5.86 43.69
N ALA A 5 -13.05 4.65 43.48
CA ALA A 5 -13.36 3.50 44.32
C ALA A 5 -12.56 3.50 45.65
N GLN A 6 -11.40 4.16 45.70
CA GLN A 6 -10.55 4.21 46.89
C GLN A 6 -11.22 4.91 48.09
N SER A 7 -12.03 5.94 47.84
CA SER A 7 -12.74 6.67 48.90
C SER A 7 -13.95 5.89 49.45
N LEU A 8 -14.54 5.01 48.64
CA LEU A 8 -15.72 4.21 49.00
C LEU A 8 -15.33 2.86 49.63
N LEU A 9 -14.31 2.20 49.09
CA LEU A 9 -13.87 0.86 49.52
C LEU A 9 -12.71 0.97 50.51
N THR A 10 -13.04 1.18 51.78
CA THR A 10 -12.04 1.29 52.85
C THR A 10 -11.65 -0.07 53.41
N LYS A 11 -10.44 -0.16 53.99
CA LYS A 11 -9.95 -1.37 54.67
C LYS A 11 -10.88 -1.88 55.77
N LYS A 12 -11.63 -0.97 56.42
CA LYS A 12 -12.48 -1.27 57.58
C LYS A 12 -13.86 -1.78 57.17
N THR A 13 -14.50 -1.13 56.19
CA THR A 13 -15.84 -1.49 55.73
C THR A 13 -15.86 -2.60 54.68
N HIS A 14 -14.89 -2.61 53.77
CA HIS A 14 -14.88 -3.52 52.63
C HIS A 14 -13.50 -4.15 52.44
N HIS A 15 -13.08 -4.98 53.40
CA HIS A 15 -11.74 -5.56 53.46
C HIS A 15 -11.32 -6.28 52.17
N ASP A 16 -12.15 -7.17 51.63
CA ASP A 16 -11.82 -7.95 50.43
C ASP A 16 -11.74 -7.06 49.18
N ALA A 17 -12.68 -6.13 49.03
CA ALA A 17 -12.71 -5.19 47.91
C ALA A 17 -11.51 -4.24 47.96
N TYR A 18 -11.07 -3.84 49.16
CA TYR A 18 -9.85 -3.08 49.38
C TYR A 18 -8.59 -3.87 49.00
N LEU A 19 -8.54 -5.17 49.29
CA LEU A 19 -7.46 -6.05 48.84
C LEU A 19 -7.45 -6.18 47.31
N LEU A 20 -8.61 -6.34 46.67
CA LEU A 20 -8.73 -6.35 45.21
C LEU A 20 -8.23 -5.04 44.60
N LEU A 21 -8.59 -3.89 45.16
CA LEU A 21 -8.09 -2.59 44.70
C LEU A 21 -6.56 -2.50 44.74
N LYS A 22 -5.93 -3.06 45.79
CA LYS A 22 -4.47 -3.12 45.88
C LYS A 22 -3.85 -3.98 44.79
N VAL A 23 -4.47 -5.12 44.46
CA VAL A 23 -4.05 -6.01 43.37
C VAL A 23 -4.12 -5.28 42.03
N ILE A 24 -5.26 -4.65 41.73
CA ILE A 24 -5.46 -3.89 40.49
C ILE A 24 -4.45 -2.74 40.39
N ARG A 25 -4.20 -2.02 41.50
CA ARG A 25 -3.18 -0.96 41.51
C ARG A 25 -1.79 -1.49 41.15
N SER A 26 -1.33 -2.56 41.79
CA SER A 26 -0.01 -3.15 41.46
C SER A 26 0.04 -3.69 40.03
N TYR A 27 -1.07 -4.21 39.50
CA TYR A 27 -1.14 -4.61 38.09
C TYR A 27 -0.94 -3.42 37.15
N LEU A 28 -1.55 -2.27 37.42
CA LEU A 28 -1.36 -1.07 36.59
C LEU A 28 0.06 -0.53 36.70
N GLU A 29 0.67 -0.57 37.88
CA GLU A 29 2.08 -0.21 38.06
C GLU A 29 2.97 -1.16 37.23
N LEU A 30 2.70 -2.48 37.25
CA LEU A 30 3.41 -3.47 36.44
C LEU A 30 3.23 -3.23 34.93
N ASP A 31 2.00 -2.96 34.48
CA ASP A 31 1.65 -2.67 33.08
C ASP A 31 2.33 -1.40 32.57
N MET A 32 2.46 -0.38 33.42
CA MET A 32 3.22 0.83 33.11
C MET A 32 4.69 0.51 32.82
N TYR A 33 5.35 -0.28 33.68
CA TYR A 33 6.73 -0.70 33.43
C TYR A 33 6.82 -1.56 32.17
N ALA A 34 5.91 -2.52 31.99
CA ALA A 34 5.86 -3.40 30.82
C ALA A 34 5.69 -2.67 29.48
N SER A 35 5.01 -1.52 29.50
CA SER A 35 4.64 -0.75 28.30
C SER A 35 5.69 0.28 27.91
N MET A 36 6.83 0.35 28.59
CA MET A 36 7.90 1.27 28.23
C MET A 36 8.49 0.91 26.85
N ASP A 37 8.61 1.90 25.97
CA ASP A 37 9.26 1.71 24.66
C ASP A 37 10.75 1.39 24.80
N VAL A 38 11.39 1.88 25.86
CA VAL A 38 12.81 1.70 26.14
C VAL A 38 12.97 1.30 27.59
N HIS A 39 13.59 0.15 27.79
CA HIS A 39 13.96 -0.35 29.11
C HIS A 39 15.42 -0.06 29.40
N THR A 40 15.66 0.50 30.58
CA THR A 40 16.98 0.55 31.23
C THR A 40 17.09 -0.55 32.29
N GLU A 41 18.31 -0.89 32.69
CA GLU A 41 18.56 -1.82 33.80
C GLU A 41 17.75 -1.45 35.05
N LYS A 42 17.71 -0.16 35.38
CA LYS A 42 16.92 0.37 36.49
C LYS A 42 15.42 0.15 36.32
N SER A 43 14.86 0.44 35.14
CA SER A 43 13.42 0.23 34.89
C SER A 43 13.02 -1.24 34.94
N ILE A 44 13.93 -2.14 34.55
CA ILE A 44 13.74 -3.59 34.62
C ILE A 44 13.77 -4.06 36.07
N GLU A 45 14.74 -3.59 36.86
CA GLU A 45 14.84 -3.90 38.28
C GLU A 45 13.60 -3.43 39.06
N GLU A 46 13.19 -2.18 38.85
CA GLU A 46 11.96 -1.64 39.45
C GLU A 46 10.72 -2.41 39.01
N GLY A 47 10.64 -2.76 37.72
CA GLY A 47 9.56 -3.58 37.18
C GLY A 47 9.47 -4.97 37.84
N ARG A 48 10.61 -5.64 38.06
CA ARG A 48 10.66 -6.92 38.79
C ARG A 48 10.20 -6.77 40.24
N HIS A 49 10.63 -5.72 40.92
CA HIS A 49 10.17 -5.44 42.28
C HIS A 49 8.64 -5.20 42.34
N VAL A 50 8.08 -4.48 41.38
CA VAL A 50 6.61 -4.32 41.26
C VAL A 50 5.91 -5.65 40.99
N MET A 51 6.51 -6.54 40.19
CA MET A 51 5.99 -7.89 39.94
C MET A 51 5.91 -8.72 41.24
N GLU A 52 6.92 -8.66 42.09
CA GLU A 52 6.92 -9.33 43.40
C GLU A 52 5.81 -8.78 44.31
N ILE A 53 5.64 -7.45 44.34
CA ILE A 53 4.55 -6.79 45.08
C ILE A 53 3.19 -7.25 44.55
N PHE A 54 3.02 -7.32 43.24
CA PHE A 54 1.79 -7.78 42.61
C PHE A 54 1.46 -9.23 43.01
N ASP A 55 2.43 -10.14 42.89
CA ASP A 55 2.26 -11.55 43.28
C ASP A 55 1.90 -11.70 44.77
N ALA A 56 2.59 -10.97 45.66
CA ALA A 56 2.29 -10.97 47.08
C ALA A 56 0.86 -10.49 47.38
N ARG A 57 0.42 -9.40 46.72
CA ARG A 57 -0.94 -8.86 46.87
C ARG A 57 -2.00 -9.82 46.32
N LEU A 58 -1.73 -10.45 45.18
CA LEU A 58 -2.64 -11.42 44.56
C LEU A 58 -2.82 -12.66 45.44
N LYS A 59 -1.73 -13.17 46.04
CA LYS A 59 -1.77 -14.25 47.03
C LYS A 59 -2.56 -13.85 48.28
N ALA A 60 -2.35 -12.63 48.79
CA ALA A 60 -3.08 -12.12 49.95
C ALA A 60 -4.59 -12.00 49.68
N TYR A 61 -4.97 -11.49 48.52
CA TYR A 61 -6.37 -11.41 48.09
C TYR A 61 -6.98 -12.82 47.95
N SER A 62 -6.29 -13.73 47.28
CA SER A 62 -6.77 -15.11 47.07
C SER A 62 -7.02 -15.84 48.39
N ARG A 63 -6.12 -15.69 49.37
CA ARG A 63 -6.30 -16.26 50.73
C ARG A 63 -7.51 -15.69 51.45
N ALA A 64 -7.79 -14.39 51.28
CA ALA A 64 -8.91 -13.73 51.96
C ALA A 64 -10.29 -14.12 51.38
N THR A 65 -10.33 -14.65 50.15
CA THR A 65 -11.57 -14.95 49.42
C THR A 65 -11.85 -16.44 49.23
N ASP A 66 -10.90 -17.34 49.52
CA ASP A 66 -10.97 -18.80 49.23
C ASP A 66 -12.19 -19.53 49.84
N ASN A 67 -12.79 -19.01 50.91
CA ASN A 67 -13.91 -19.63 51.63
C ASN A 67 -15.23 -18.85 51.56
N LYS A 68 -15.32 -17.80 50.73
CA LYS A 68 -16.46 -16.87 50.71
C LYS A 68 -17.48 -17.12 49.58
N GLY A 69 -17.42 -18.29 48.93
CA GLY A 69 -18.37 -18.66 47.88
C GLY A 69 -18.23 -17.88 46.57
N PHE A 70 -17.29 -16.93 46.48
CA PHE A 70 -16.79 -16.46 45.20
C PHE A 70 -16.16 -17.65 44.47
N GLU A 71 -16.37 -17.77 43.16
CA GLU A 71 -15.68 -18.78 42.36
C GLU A 71 -14.20 -18.74 42.71
N LYS A 72 -13.67 -19.86 43.22
CA LYS A 72 -12.28 -19.93 43.64
C LYS A 72 -11.42 -19.40 42.49
N PRO A 73 -10.41 -18.58 42.78
CA PRO A 73 -9.47 -18.12 41.78
C PRO A 73 -8.56 -19.25 41.26
N THR A 74 -8.99 -20.51 41.31
CA THR A 74 -8.54 -21.53 40.35
C THR A 74 -8.70 -21.06 38.90
N THR A 75 -9.59 -20.10 38.63
CA THR A 75 -9.76 -19.44 37.33
C THR A 75 -8.74 -18.31 37.09
N TRP A 76 -7.94 -17.90 38.08
CA TRP A 76 -6.79 -16.99 37.88
C TRP A 76 -5.54 -17.72 37.41
N LYS A 77 -5.64 -19.03 37.16
CA LYS A 77 -4.83 -19.77 36.18
C LYS A 77 -5.11 -19.29 34.74
N ILE A 78 -5.41 -18.02 34.54
CA ILE A 78 -5.39 -17.44 33.21
C ILE A 78 -3.92 -17.53 32.78
N PRO A 79 -3.62 -18.09 31.59
CA PRO A 79 -2.25 -18.14 31.07
C PRO A 79 -1.48 -16.82 31.24
N LYS A 80 -2.22 -15.68 31.21
CA LYS A 80 -1.72 -14.31 31.37
C LYS A 80 -0.98 -13.98 32.67
N VAL A 81 -1.36 -14.50 33.84
CA VAL A 81 -0.64 -14.15 35.09
C VAL A 81 0.72 -14.83 35.15
N HIS A 82 0.81 -16.07 34.64
CA HIS A 82 2.10 -16.75 34.50
C HIS A 82 2.97 -16.11 33.42
N THR A 83 2.39 -15.56 32.35
CA THR A 83 3.13 -14.74 31.38
C THR A 83 3.80 -13.53 32.04
N GLN A 84 3.22 -12.95 33.09
CA GLN A 84 3.81 -11.83 33.80
C GLN A 84 5.06 -12.21 34.60
N GLN A 85 5.19 -13.47 35.03
CA GLN A 85 6.36 -13.97 35.77
C GLN A 85 7.65 -13.91 34.96
N HIS A 86 7.54 -14.20 33.66
CA HIS A 86 8.66 -14.19 32.74
C HIS A 86 8.75 -12.89 31.95
N LEU A 87 7.88 -11.91 32.19
CA LEU A 87 7.76 -10.69 31.39
C LEU A 87 9.10 -9.98 31.20
N PHE A 88 9.83 -9.70 32.29
CA PHE A 88 11.09 -8.97 32.22
C PHE A 88 12.25 -9.82 31.68
N ASP A 89 12.23 -11.14 31.90
CA ASP A 89 13.19 -12.06 31.28
C ASP A 89 12.97 -12.11 29.77
N ASP A 90 11.71 -12.17 29.34
CA ASP A 90 11.29 -12.11 27.95
C ASP A 90 11.67 -10.78 27.29
N ILE A 91 11.51 -9.66 27.97
CA ILE A 91 11.94 -8.33 27.48
C ILE A 91 13.45 -8.31 27.24
N ILE A 92 14.25 -8.85 28.17
CA ILE A 92 15.71 -8.92 28.02
C ILE A 92 16.10 -9.88 26.89
N ALA A 93 15.51 -11.08 26.85
CA ALA A 93 15.87 -12.13 25.90
C ALA A 93 15.44 -11.79 24.47
N LYS A 94 14.25 -11.20 24.29
CA LYS A 94 13.71 -10.82 22.98
C LYS A 94 14.24 -9.46 22.51
N GLY A 95 14.68 -8.61 23.45
CA GLY A 95 15.12 -7.25 23.16
C GLY A 95 14.03 -6.40 22.49
N VAL A 96 14.46 -5.39 21.71
CA VAL A 96 13.55 -4.49 21.00
C VAL A 96 12.89 -5.21 19.82
N THR A 97 11.73 -5.82 20.04
CA THR A 97 10.93 -6.48 18.99
C THR A 97 10.29 -5.49 18.01
N LYS A 98 10.26 -4.18 18.33
CA LYS A 98 9.76 -3.11 17.45
C LYS A 98 10.50 -3.06 16.11
N ASN A 99 11.79 -3.43 16.10
CA ASN A 99 12.64 -3.48 14.91
C ASN A 99 12.56 -4.81 14.16
N TYR A 100 11.95 -5.84 14.76
CA TYR A 100 11.76 -7.16 14.15
C TYR A 100 10.36 -7.37 13.58
N ASN A 101 9.54 -6.31 13.51
CA ASN A 101 8.27 -6.42 12.81
C ASN A 101 8.54 -6.45 11.29
N THR A 102 7.90 -7.36 10.59
CA THR A 102 7.95 -7.43 9.13
C THR A 102 7.13 -6.31 8.46
N LYS A 103 6.38 -5.50 9.22
CA LYS A 103 5.55 -4.40 8.70
C LYS A 103 6.39 -3.34 7.99
N LEU A 104 7.62 -3.09 8.44
CA LEU A 104 8.57 -2.22 7.72
C LEU A 104 8.84 -2.74 6.30
N ASN A 105 9.06 -4.05 6.15
CA ASN A 105 9.27 -4.69 4.86
C ASN A 105 7.96 -4.96 4.11
N GLU A 106 6.82 -4.98 4.78
CA GLU A 106 5.49 -5.11 4.18
C GLU A 106 5.17 -3.93 3.24
N CYS A 107 5.72 -2.75 3.52
CA CYS A 107 5.66 -1.60 2.62
C CYS A 107 6.46 -1.83 1.32
N MET A 108 7.60 -2.55 1.40
CA MET A 108 8.42 -2.88 0.22
C MET A 108 7.75 -3.89 -0.71
N HIS A 109 6.74 -4.62 -0.23
CA HIS A 109 5.96 -5.53 -1.06
C HIS A 109 4.71 -4.87 -1.67
N GLY A 110 4.53 -3.55 -1.53
CA GLY A 110 3.39 -2.82 -2.09
C GLY A 110 3.17 -3.05 -3.59
N PRO A 111 4.19 -2.87 -4.45
CA PRO A 111 4.08 -3.16 -5.88
C PRO A 111 3.77 -4.63 -6.16
N LEU A 112 4.46 -5.55 -5.48
CA LEU A 112 4.26 -7.00 -5.61
C LEU A 112 2.81 -7.40 -5.27
N LYS A 113 2.27 -6.87 -4.17
CA LYS A 113 0.89 -7.09 -3.73
C LYS A 113 -0.12 -6.52 -4.73
N LYS A 114 0.13 -5.33 -5.28
CA LYS A 114 -0.74 -4.75 -6.32
C LYS A 114 -0.74 -5.62 -7.57
N THR A 115 0.44 -6.02 -8.07
CA THR A 115 0.55 -6.92 -9.23
C THR A 115 -0.17 -8.23 -8.98
N TYR A 116 0.02 -8.85 -7.81
CA TYR A 116 -0.72 -10.05 -7.41
C TYR A 116 -2.24 -9.86 -7.51
N GLN A 117 -2.75 -8.76 -6.96
CA GLN A 117 -4.19 -8.51 -6.86
C GLN A 117 -4.85 -8.07 -8.17
N THR A 118 -4.16 -7.32 -9.02
CA THR A 118 -4.77 -6.68 -10.19
C THR A 118 -4.27 -7.22 -11.53
N GLN A 119 -3.17 -7.97 -11.54
CA GLN A 119 -2.50 -8.40 -12.78
C GLN A 119 -2.18 -9.90 -12.81
N THR A 120 -2.72 -10.69 -11.87
CA THR A 120 -2.63 -12.16 -11.92
C THR A 120 -4.00 -12.81 -11.88
N ASN A 121 -4.09 -14.02 -12.40
CA ASN A 121 -5.29 -14.86 -12.32
C ASN A 121 -5.33 -15.76 -11.05
N PHE A 122 -4.51 -15.44 -10.04
CA PHE A 122 -4.35 -16.21 -8.78
C PHE A 122 -3.88 -17.67 -8.96
N LYS A 123 -3.36 -18.03 -10.13
CA LYS A 123 -2.73 -19.32 -10.43
C LYS A 123 -1.38 -19.05 -11.08
N ASP A 124 -0.38 -19.92 -10.88
CA ASP A 124 0.96 -19.78 -11.50
C ASP A 124 1.52 -18.34 -11.43
N VAL A 125 1.37 -17.76 -10.24
CA VAL A 125 1.48 -16.33 -9.99
C VAL A 125 2.90 -15.82 -10.18
N ALA A 126 3.90 -16.63 -9.86
CA ALA A 126 5.31 -16.25 -9.92
C ALA A 126 5.72 -15.81 -11.33
N GLU A 127 5.36 -16.58 -12.36
CA GLU A 127 5.70 -16.23 -13.75
C GLU A 127 4.98 -14.96 -14.23
N GLN A 128 3.72 -14.78 -13.82
CA GLN A 128 2.93 -13.59 -14.19
C GLN A 128 3.51 -12.33 -13.58
N ILE A 129 3.87 -12.39 -12.28
CA ILE A 129 4.54 -11.30 -11.59
C ILE A 129 5.87 -10.96 -12.26
N LEU A 130 6.70 -11.98 -12.58
CA LEU A 130 7.99 -11.75 -13.23
C LEU A 130 7.82 -11.12 -14.62
N LYS A 131 6.80 -11.51 -15.39
CA LYS A 131 6.47 -10.87 -16.68
C LYS A 131 6.08 -9.41 -16.50
N THR A 132 5.22 -9.10 -15.53
CA THR A 132 4.86 -7.71 -15.21
C THR A 132 6.09 -6.89 -14.83
N ASP A 133 6.95 -7.41 -13.94
CA ASP A 133 8.14 -6.71 -13.48
C ASP A 133 9.11 -6.45 -14.64
N HIS A 134 9.27 -7.43 -15.53
CA HIS A 134 10.06 -7.27 -16.75
C HIS A 134 9.50 -6.17 -17.67
N HIS A 135 8.18 -6.12 -17.87
CA HIS A 135 7.56 -5.05 -18.67
C HIS A 135 7.77 -3.68 -18.03
N TYR A 136 7.64 -3.58 -16.70
CA TYR A 136 7.88 -2.33 -15.98
C TYR A 136 9.32 -1.83 -16.16
N ASN A 137 10.29 -2.74 -16.07
CA ASN A 137 11.70 -2.43 -16.32
C ASN A 137 11.95 -1.94 -17.75
N ILE A 138 11.34 -2.58 -18.76
CA ILE A 138 11.45 -2.13 -20.16
C ILE A 138 10.88 -0.72 -20.32
N ILE A 139 9.68 -0.47 -19.78
CA ILE A 139 9.02 0.85 -19.87
C ILE A 139 9.89 1.92 -19.21
N MET A 140 10.45 1.63 -18.04
CA MET A 140 11.35 2.54 -17.33
C MET A 140 12.59 2.88 -18.16
N GLN A 141 13.22 1.89 -18.81
CA GLN A 141 14.36 2.13 -19.71
C GLN A 141 13.98 2.98 -20.92
N ILE A 142 12.79 2.77 -21.49
CA ILE A 142 12.29 3.58 -22.62
C ILE A 142 12.09 5.03 -22.17
N HIS A 143 11.44 5.25 -21.03
CA HIS A 143 11.22 6.58 -20.47
C HIS A 143 12.55 7.29 -20.17
N GLU A 144 13.51 6.60 -19.56
CA GLU A 144 14.83 7.17 -19.28
C GLU A 144 15.54 7.63 -20.56
N LYS A 145 15.44 6.84 -21.64
CA LYS A 145 16.01 7.22 -22.95
C LYS A 145 15.30 8.44 -23.54
N ILE A 146 13.97 8.49 -23.46
CA ILE A 146 13.19 9.64 -23.94
C ILE A 146 13.57 10.90 -23.17
N ASP A 147 13.65 10.82 -21.84
CA ASP A 147 13.96 11.96 -20.99
C ASP A 147 15.40 12.45 -21.20
N ARG A 148 16.34 11.52 -21.38
CA ARG A 148 17.72 11.85 -21.77
C ARG A 148 17.76 12.57 -23.12
N GLN A 149 16.99 12.11 -24.10
CA GLN A 149 16.92 12.75 -25.42
C GLN A 149 16.32 14.15 -25.35
N LYS A 150 15.23 14.33 -24.57
CA LYS A 150 14.64 15.65 -24.32
C LYS A 150 15.64 16.59 -23.69
N LYS A 151 16.45 16.10 -22.75
CA LYS A 151 17.49 16.91 -22.10
C LYS A 151 18.57 17.37 -23.08
N TYR A 152 19.07 16.48 -23.94
CA TYR A 152 20.02 16.86 -24.99
C TYR A 152 19.44 17.89 -25.96
N GLN A 153 18.18 17.71 -26.37
CA GLN A 153 17.50 18.67 -27.25
C GLN A 153 17.33 20.03 -26.57
N GLN A 154 17.03 20.04 -25.27
CA GLN A 154 16.89 21.27 -24.50
C GLN A 154 18.23 22.02 -24.39
N GLU A 155 19.32 21.31 -24.06
CA GLU A 155 20.67 21.86 -24.01
C GLU A 155 21.11 22.42 -25.38
N GLU A 156 20.89 21.68 -26.48
CA GLU A 156 21.16 22.18 -27.83
C GLU A 156 20.34 23.42 -28.19
N THR A 157 19.07 23.48 -27.75
CA THR A 157 18.25 24.67 -27.99
C THR A 157 18.68 25.86 -27.16
N ASP A 158 19.16 25.66 -25.93
CA ASP A 158 19.53 26.74 -25.01
C ASP A 158 20.73 27.55 -25.50
N ASP A 159 21.66 26.92 -26.23
CA ASP A 159 22.84 27.53 -26.85
C ASP A 159 22.54 28.32 -28.15
N LEU A 160 21.30 28.27 -28.66
CA LEU A 160 20.90 29.01 -29.87
C LEU A 160 20.49 30.46 -29.55
N SER A 161 20.71 31.37 -30.50
CA SER A 161 20.17 32.74 -30.43
C SER A 161 18.64 32.72 -30.42
N GLU A 162 18.00 33.75 -29.84
CA GLU A 162 16.53 33.78 -29.71
C GLU A 162 15.78 33.70 -31.06
N ASP A 163 16.35 34.27 -32.13
CA ASP A 163 15.79 34.14 -33.48
C ASP A 163 15.79 32.68 -33.95
N LYS A 164 16.85 31.92 -33.65
CA LYS A 164 16.95 30.48 -33.97
C LYS A 164 16.07 29.63 -33.05
N LYS A 165 15.93 29.98 -31.77
CA LYS A 165 14.99 29.34 -30.83
C LYS A 165 13.54 29.51 -31.30
N ASN A 166 13.17 30.70 -31.78
CA ASN A 166 11.85 30.97 -32.35
C ASN A 166 11.60 30.18 -33.64
N GLN A 167 12.60 30.07 -34.51
CA GLN A 167 12.51 29.26 -35.72
C GLN A 167 12.38 27.75 -35.40
N TYR A 168 13.11 27.24 -34.38
CA TYR A 168 12.99 25.87 -33.89
C TYR A 168 11.61 25.59 -33.28
N ARG A 169 11.07 26.49 -32.45
CA ARG A 169 9.71 26.40 -31.89
C ARG A 169 8.65 26.41 -32.98
N GLN A 170 8.84 27.23 -34.02
CA GLN A 170 7.94 27.29 -35.18
C GLN A 170 8.03 26.00 -36.01
N ASN A 171 9.21 25.43 -36.22
CA ASN A 171 9.40 24.14 -36.91
C ASN A 171 8.83 22.96 -36.11
N GLN A 172 8.94 22.95 -34.78
CA GLN A 172 8.29 21.93 -33.94
C GLN A 172 6.76 22.06 -33.95
N ARG A 173 6.22 23.29 -33.99
CA ARG A 173 4.78 23.53 -34.17
C ARG A 173 4.29 23.11 -35.56
N ILE A 174 5.06 23.36 -36.61
CA ILE A 174 4.73 22.92 -37.98
C ILE A 174 4.84 21.39 -38.10
N GLY A 175 5.83 20.76 -37.46
CA GLY A 175 5.95 19.30 -37.37
C GLY A 175 4.85 18.61 -36.54
N ALA A 176 4.15 19.34 -35.67
CA ALA A 176 2.97 18.87 -34.96
C ALA A 176 1.66 19.03 -35.77
N LEU A 177 1.65 19.88 -36.80
CA LEU A 177 0.51 20.12 -37.69
C LEU A 177 0.59 19.28 -38.98
N ASP A 178 1.79 18.87 -39.40
CA ASP A 178 1.94 17.93 -40.51
C ASP A 178 1.84 16.49 -40.01
N SER A 179 0.61 15.97 -39.95
CA SER A 179 0.32 14.54 -39.68
C SER A 179 1.10 13.56 -40.57
N LYS A 180 1.75 14.03 -41.65
CA LYS A 180 2.60 13.24 -42.53
C LYS A 180 4.02 13.04 -41.97
N ALA A 181 4.52 13.94 -41.13
CA ALA A 181 5.89 13.87 -40.58
C ALA A 181 6.01 12.92 -39.37
N MET A 182 4.93 12.70 -38.62
CA MET A 182 4.94 11.80 -37.46
C MET A 182 5.07 10.31 -37.82
N LEU A 183 4.91 9.95 -39.09
CA LEU A 183 5.12 8.59 -39.59
C LEU A 183 6.57 8.28 -40.00
N HIS A 184 7.51 9.22 -39.85
CA HIS A 184 8.88 9.03 -40.36
C HIS A 184 9.80 8.23 -39.40
N SER A 185 9.35 7.94 -38.17
CA SER A 185 10.07 7.09 -37.20
C SER A 185 9.53 5.65 -37.11
N LEU A 186 8.35 5.39 -37.67
CA LEU A 186 7.83 4.04 -37.94
C LEU A 186 8.00 3.77 -39.43
N LYS A 187 9.20 3.35 -39.85
CA LYS A 187 9.41 2.79 -41.21
C LYS A 187 8.75 1.41 -41.32
N PHE A 188 7.43 1.36 -41.24
CA PHE A 188 6.65 0.44 -42.03
C PHE A 188 6.26 1.19 -43.30
N THR A 189 7.17 1.28 -44.25
CA THR A 189 6.77 1.52 -45.64
C THR A 189 6.01 0.26 -46.07
N PRO A 190 4.67 0.30 -46.27
CA PRO A 190 3.99 -0.82 -46.88
C PRO A 190 4.64 -1.03 -48.24
N LYS A 191 5.17 -2.24 -48.45
CA LYS A 191 5.98 -2.58 -49.64
C LYS A 191 5.25 -2.35 -50.96
N ASN A 192 3.92 -2.16 -50.92
CA ASN A 192 3.04 -1.71 -51.99
C ASN A 192 1.81 -0.99 -51.39
N PRO A 193 1.74 0.35 -51.35
CA PRO A 193 0.50 1.04 -50.98
C PRO A 193 -0.56 0.71 -52.03
N ARG A 194 -1.70 0.16 -51.59
CA ARG A 194 -2.86 -0.10 -52.45
C ARG A 194 -3.99 0.85 -52.08
N THR A 195 -4.71 1.35 -53.08
CA THR A 195 -5.94 2.11 -52.82
C THR A 195 -7.06 1.17 -52.36
N VAL A 196 -8.07 1.71 -51.67
CA VAL A 196 -9.23 0.90 -51.23
C VAL A 196 -9.95 0.28 -52.44
N GLY A 197 -10.00 0.98 -53.57
CA GLY A 197 -10.55 0.45 -54.82
C GLY A 197 -9.73 -0.71 -55.39
N GLU A 198 -8.39 -0.62 -55.36
CA GLU A 198 -7.52 -1.75 -55.74
C GLU A 198 -7.68 -2.96 -54.83
N LEU A 199 -8.03 -2.74 -53.56
CA LEU A 199 -8.31 -3.80 -52.60
C LEU A 199 -9.63 -4.52 -52.96
N GLU A 200 -10.68 -3.78 -53.26
CA GLU A 200 -11.98 -4.35 -53.70
C GLU A 200 -11.86 -5.11 -55.02
N GLU A 201 -11.03 -4.60 -55.94
CA GLU A 201 -10.76 -5.25 -57.22
C GLU A 201 -9.95 -6.54 -57.04
N ALA A 202 -8.92 -6.50 -56.19
CA ALA A 202 -8.06 -7.65 -55.91
C ALA A 202 -8.78 -8.79 -55.18
N PHE A 203 -9.83 -8.48 -54.41
CA PHE A 203 -10.60 -9.43 -53.61
C PHE A 203 -12.07 -9.50 -54.03
N ARG A 204 -12.38 -9.27 -55.32
CA ARG A 204 -13.76 -9.24 -55.84
C ARG A 204 -14.56 -10.52 -55.57
N SER A 205 -13.90 -11.67 -55.48
CA SER A 205 -14.53 -12.96 -55.18
C SER A 205 -14.90 -13.15 -53.70
N ASP A 206 -14.45 -12.26 -52.82
CA ASP A 206 -14.71 -12.31 -51.38
C ASP A 206 -15.79 -11.29 -50.98
N SER A 207 -16.90 -11.81 -50.48
CA SER A 207 -18.03 -11.03 -49.94
C SER A 207 -17.64 -10.01 -48.86
N ALA A 208 -16.54 -10.24 -48.13
CA ALA A 208 -16.05 -9.31 -47.12
C ALA A 208 -15.64 -7.95 -47.73
N TYR A 209 -15.17 -7.95 -48.98
CA TYR A 209 -14.69 -6.78 -49.71
C TYR A 209 -15.73 -6.17 -50.65
N GLU A 210 -16.94 -6.75 -50.75
CA GLU A 210 -18.03 -6.18 -51.52
C GLU A 210 -18.46 -4.82 -50.93
N ARG A 211 -18.31 -3.75 -51.72
CA ARG A 211 -18.63 -2.35 -51.33
C ARG A 211 -17.96 -1.96 -50.01
N PHE A 212 -16.78 -2.50 -49.73
CA PHE A 212 -15.99 -2.25 -48.54
C PHE A 212 -15.77 -0.76 -48.28
N HIS A 213 -15.49 0.06 -49.30
CA HIS A 213 -15.32 1.51 -49.16
C HIS A 213 -16.58 2.19 -48.63
N ILE A 214 -17.78 1.75 -49.03
CA ILE A 214 -19.06 2.27 -48.55
C ILE A 214 -19.28 1.87 -47.09
N ARG A 215 -18.99 0.60 -46.76
CA ARG A 215 -19.14 0.07 -45.40
C ARG A 215 -18.17 0.74 -44.43
N LEU A 216 -16.93 0.93 -44.85
CA LEU A 216 -15.90 1.64 -44.11
C LEU A 216 -16.29 3.12 -43.94
N GLY A 217 -16.79 3.78 -44.98
CA GLY A 217 -17.30 5.14 -44.90
C GLY A 217 -18.43 5.27 -43.87
N ARG A 218 -19.43 4.38 -43.91
CA ARG A 218 -20.52 4.35 -42.93
C ARG A 218 -20.02 4.11 -41.51
N PHE A 219 -19.08 3.17 -41.33
CA PHE A 219 -18.48 2.89 -40.04
C PHE A 219 -17.76 4.13 -39.49
N MET A 220 -16.92 4.78 -40.30
CA MET A 220 -16.18 5.97 -39.88
C MET A 220 -17.12 7.14 -39.55
N THR A 221 -18.15 7.37 -40.36
CA THR A 221 -19.15 8.43 -40.08
C THR A 221 -19.95 8.14 -38.80
N ALA A 222 -20.35 6.89 -38.57
CA ALA A 222 -21.06 6.52 -37.34
C ALA A 222 -20.16 6.57 -36.11
N PHE A 223 -18.92 6.10 -36.24
CA PHE A 223 -17.93 6.09 -35.17
C PHE A 223 -17.55 7.51 -34.75
N LEU A 224 -17.30 8.40 -35.71
CA LEU A 224 -16.95 9.80 -35.43
C LEU A 224 -18.13 10.58 -34.84
N LYS A 225 -19.37 10.37 -35.31
CA LYS A 225 -20.56 10.98 -34.70
C LYS A 225 -20.74 10.58 -33.24
N ARG A 226 -20.47 9.31 -32.92
CA ARG A 226 -20.59 8.80 -31.55
C ARG A 226 -19.59 9.47 -30.59
N ILE A 227 -18.40 9.81 -31.08
CA ILE A 227 -17.38 10.52 -30.29
C ILE A 227 -17.84 11.96 -29.96
N ASP A 228 -18.51 12.64 -30.89
CA ASP A 228 -19.06 13.99 -30.65
C ASP A 228 -20.25 13.96 -29.66
N GLU A 229 -21.10 12.93 -29.70
CA GLU A 229 -22.24 12.79 -28.76
C GLU A 229 -21.77 12.45 -27.33
N ASP A 230 -20.77 11.56 -27.19
CA ASP A 230 -20.22 11.18 -25.88
C ASP A 230 -19.41 12.33 -25.23
N THR A 231 -18.85 13.27 -26.01
CA THR A 231 -18.17 14.46 -25.46
C THR A 231 -19.10 15.58 -25.00
N VAL A 232 -20.33 15.65 -25.53
CA VAL A 232 -21.35 16.63 -25.08
C VAL A 232 -22.05 16.14 -23.81
N ALA A 233 -22.23 14.82 -23.63
CA ALA A 233 -22.88 14.24 -22.46
C ALA A 233 -22.07 14.37 -21.15
N GLU A 234 -20.74 14.50 -21.22
CA GLU A 234 -19.88 14.72 -20.04
C GLU A 234 -19.78 16.20 -19.61
N GLY A 235 -20.42 17.13 -20.34
CA GLY A 235 -20.34 18.58 -20.11
C GLY A 235 -21.46 19.20 -19.27
N GLU A 236 -22.50 18.47 -18.88
CA GLU A 236 -23.68 19.00 -18.15
C GLU A 236 -23.72 18.65 -16.64
N PHE A 237 -22.58 18.35 -16.03
CA PHE A 237 -22.45 18.31 -14.56
C PHE A 237 -21.30 19.22 -14.08
N ILE A 238 -21.49 20.53 -14.20
CA ILE A 238 -20.91 21.55 -13.30
C ILE A 238 -21.97 22.60 -12.99
#